data_AF-A0A072V0H8-F1
#
_entry.id   AF-A0A072V0H8-F1
#
_cell.length_a   1.000
_cell.length_b   1.000
_cell.length_c   1.000
_cell.angle_alpha   90.00
_cell.angle_beta   90.00
_cell.angle_gamma   90.00
#
_symmetry.space_group_name_H-M   'P 1'
#
loop_
_entity.id
_entity.type
_entity.pdbx_description
1 polymer ?
#
loop_
_entity_poly.entity_id
_entity_poly.type
_entity_poly.pdbx_seq_one_letter_code
_entity_poly.pdbx_strand_id
1 'polypeptide(L)'
;MTLYQNLMMLKSKLQPLNVSFDGDNTSVASMKQGSESPLSSWDSEPENDTPSVIKSDGSFEDINLEENYVNMEEQNQFVGVENTDDLSWEIDNRSYDNLLKKFMEKEEELRVTNLKLQLSEEENIKLKVQVESSEGLFDDLCEELKLKEKELHKQKVLSEEEIFKLKIQIEKSENQHDNVSKELNLKEKELNKQKELLKEEIFNLKIQFKRSECQLVNVQEALNLKEKELQKQTVNVCKITDLVKQCEVANEKLKISEDEIEFLTKELKSKSHDTRQLQSQLEAAQNNIAKLELELDSRKKGMHSLGELVRMHKKEVQKLMSKMHNWQTKFSSEKGKLNSNITSLSNMKIQLTSKLEDCESRNKELENKLRQYEAEKLKQEELHATQQMTLQDEVNSLREEVDQKMHTIEAVNRKLGTVTIERDDLDAKIDNLKAKICSRDAKILKKREYIHETNASLRTLVVEYESALNEVDKLKLRVEELEKEVTRQNGVISDVAEEKKEAIRQLSYSLEHYKSRYYELLQAFNDLQALAAVF
;
A
#
# COMPACT_ATOMS: atom_id res chain seq x y z
N MET A 1 41.32 -68.85 -24.60
CA MET A 1 40.98 -68.55 -25.99
C MET A 1 39.46 -68.63 -26.13
N THR A 2 38.78 -67.59 -25.66
CA THR A 2 37.32 -67.36 -25.73
C THR A 2 37.05 -65.97 -25.14
N LEU A 3 36.05 -65.27 -25.69
CA LEU A 3 35.53 -63.93 -25.35
C LEU A 3 36.19 -62.72 -26.03
N TYR A 4 36.13 -62.70 -27.37
CA TYR A 4 36.19 -61.44 -28.14
C TYR A 4 35.23 -61.52 -29.34
N GLN A 5 33.93 -61.63 -29.10
CA GLN A 5 32.95 -61.62 -30.20
C GLN A 5 31.52 -61.28 -29.76
N ASN A 6 31.32 -60.16 -29.06
CA ASN A 6 29.95 -59.66 -28.77
C ASN A 6 29.87 -58.13 -28.59
N LEU A 7 30.55 -57.34 -29.44
CA LEU A 7 30.39 -55.87 -29.43
C LEU A 7 30.27 -55.26 -30.84
N MET A 8 29.46 -55.87 -31.69
CA MET A 8 29.02 -55.27 -32.96
C MET A 8 27.62 -55.79 -33.26
N MET A 9 26.59 -55.13 -32.72
CA MET A 9 25.21 -55.11 -33.24
C MET A 9 24.32 -54.29 -32.29
N LEU A 10 24.38 -52.97 -32.37
CA LEU A 10 23.25 -52.10 -32.01
C LEU A 10 23.40 -50.72 -32.69
N LYS A 11 23.33 -50.73 -34.03
CA LYS A 11 23.04 -49.54 -34.86
C LYS A 11 21.69 -49.78 -35.51
N SER A 12 20.66 -49.05 -35.08
CA SER A 12 19.52 -48.54 -35.87
C SER A 12 18.27 -48.35 -35.00
N LYS A 13 17.88 -47.09 -34.78
CA LYS A 13 16.51 -46.55 -34.76
C LYS A 13 16.51 -45.12 -34.22
N LEU A 14 16.70 -44.14 -35.10
CA LEU A 14 16.21 -42.78 -34.92
C LEU A 14 15.65 -42.35 -36.29
N GLN A 15 14.34 -42.15 -36.34
CA GLN A 15 13.63 -41.52 -37.46
C GLN A 15 13.90 -40.00 -37.47
N PRO A 16 13.88 -39.35 -38.64
CA PRO A 16 14.04 -37.91 -38.74
C PRO A 16 12.71 -37.19 -38.51
N LEU A 17 12.71 -36.20 -37.62
CA LEU A 17 11.62 -35.24 -37.45
C LEU A 17 11.77 -34.18 -38.54
N ASN A 18 10.73 -34.06 -39.37
CA ASN A 18 10.61 -33.13 -40.48
C ASN A 18 10.14 -31.77 -39.92
N VAL A 19 10.98 -30.74 -39.95
CA VAL A 19 10.57 -29.36 -39.68
C VAL A 19 10.96 -28.51 -40.88
N SER A 20 9.92 -28.09 -41.59
CA SER A 20 9.95 -27.15 -42.72
C SER A 20 10.43 -25.78 -42.22
N PHE A 21 11.43 -25.23 -42.91
CA PHE A 21 11.85 -23.83 -42.81
C PHE A 21 11.39 -23.15 -44.09
N ASP A 22 10.28 -22.42 -44.01
CA ASP A 22 9.93 -21.44 -45.03
C ASP A 22 10.80 -20.19 -44.81
N GLY A 23 11.55 -19.87 -45.85
CA GLY A 23 12.28 -18.63 -45.97
C GLY A 23 11.41 -17.58 -46.64
N ASP A 24 11.48 -16.36 -46.12
CA ASP A 24 11.16 -15.17 -46.88
C ASP A 24 12.30 -14.16 -46.74
N ASN A 25 12.95 -13.95 -47.89
CA ASN A 25 13.91 -12.90 -48.14
C ASN A 25 13.14 -11.69 -48.68
N THR A 26 13.28 -10.50 -48.09
CA THR A 26 13.08 -9.26 -48.87
C THR A 26 13.83 -8.06 -48.30
N SER A 27 14.95 -7.75 -48.96
CA SER A 27 15.38 -6.43 -49.45
C SER A 27 15.72 -5.26 -48.50
N VAL A 28 17.03 -5.02 -48.43
CA VAL A 28 17.74 -3.74 -48.69
C VAL A 28 16.86 -2.53 -49.08
N ALA A 29 16.93 -1.46 -48.28
CA ALA A 29 17.00 -0.08 -48.77
C ALA A 29 17.62 0.85 -47.72
N SER A 30 18.74 1.47 -48.12
CA SER A 30 19.41 2.59 -47.46
C SER A 30 18.68 3.88 -47.81
N MET A 31 18.28 4.68 -46.82
CA MET A 31 18.19 6.15 -46.95
C MET A 31 18.33 6.84 -45.60
N LYS A 32 19.32 7.73 -45.54
CA LYS A 32 19.47 8.86 -44.62
C LYS A 32 18.22 9.74 -44.63
N GLN A 33 17.73 10.19 -43.47
CA GLN A 33 17.62 11.62 -43.10
C GLN A 33 17.18 11.76 -41.63
N GLY A 34 17.76 12.73 -40.93
CA GLY A 34 17.61 12.89 -39.48
C GLY A 34 16.38 13.65 -39.01
N SER A 35 16.24 13.71 -37.69
CA SER A 35 15.59 14.75 -36.86
C SER A 35 15.71 14.22 -35.41
N GLU A 36 16.59 14.82 -34.61
CA GLU A 36 16.26 15.89 -33.65
C GLU A 36 15.66 15.38 -32.33
N SER A 37 16.56 15.29 -31.32
CA SER A 37 16.35 15.61 -29.90
C SER A 37 15.57 14.61 -28.99
N PRO A 38 15.73 14.69 -27.66
CA PRO A 38 16.96 14.88 -26.90
C PRO A 38 17.15 13.86 -25.76
N LEU A 39 18.42 13.70 -25.37
CA LEU A 39 18.86 13.08 -24.12
C LEU A 39 18.29 13.83 -22.91
N SER A 40 17.68 13.11 -21.98
CA SER A 40 17.49 13.57 -20.60
C SER A 40 18.47 12.83 -19.70
N SER A 41 19.40 13.61 -19.15
CA SER A 41 20.30 13.27 -18.06
C SER A 41 19.52 13.23 -16.75
N TRP A 42 19.57 12.11 -16.04
CA TRP A 42 19.26 12.07 -14.61
C TRP A 42 20.57 11.76 -13.88
N ASP A 43 21.27 12.83 -13.52
CA ASP A 43 22.22 12.80 -12.41
C ASP A 43 21.40 12.89 -11.13
N SER A 44 21.63 11.95 -10.22
CA SER A 44 21.21 12.07 -8.82
C SER A 44 22.32 11.47 -7.98
N GLU A 45 23.17 12.35 -7.46
CA GLU A 45 24.07 12.07 -6.36
C GLU A 45 23.26 11.87 -5.07
N PRO A 46 23.68 10.98 -4.16
CA PRO A 46 23.11 10.89 -2.82
C PRO A 46 23.92 11.75 -1.84
N GLU A 47 23.31 12.81 -1.30
CA GLU A 47 23.83 13.49 -0.12
C GLU A 47 23.44 12.73 1.15
N ASN A 48 24.46 12.31 1.89
CA ASN A 48 24.38 11.80 3.25
C ASN A 48 24.38 12.96 4.28
N ASP A 49 23.88 12.62 5.47
CA ASP A 49 24.12 13.23 6.79
C ASP A 49 23.26 14.44 7.22
N THR A 50 22.28 14.20 8.10
CA THR A 50 22.45 14.37 9.56
C THR A 50 21.18 14.01 10.36
N PRO A 51 21.31 13.55 11.62
CA PRO A 51 20.20 13.03 12.43
C PRO A 51 19.61 14.11 13.35
N SER A 52 18.30 14.36 13.27
CA SER A 52 17.59 15.20 14.25
C SER A 52 16.87 14.33 15.28
N VAL A 53 17.37 14.46 16.50
CA VAL A 53 16.80 14.01 17.76
C VAL A 53 15.42 14.66 17.95
N ILE A 54 14.35 13.87 17.90
CA ILE A 54 13.03 14.29 18.38
C ILE A 54 13.00 13.97 19.89
N LYS A 55 13.21 15.01 20.70
CA LYS A 55 12.74 15.03 22.09
C LYS A 55 11.27 15.46 22.04
N SER A 56 10.38 14.50 22.28
CA SER A 56 8.97 14.76 22.53
C SER A 56 8.84 15.22 23.99
N ASP A 57 8.95 16.52 24.21
CA ASP A 57 8.56 17.13 25.49
C ASP A 57 7.04 17.35 25.42
N GLY A 58 6.31 16.60 26.25
CA GLY A 58 4.87 16.70 26.38
C GLY A 58 4.50 17.98 27.12
N SER A 59 3.93 18.93 26.40
CA SER A 59 3.19 20.06 26.97
C SER A 59 1.72 19.85 26.62
N PHE A 60 0.97 19.30 27.56
CA PHE A 60 -0.49 19.35 27.56
C PHE A 60 -0.90 20.82 27.66
N GLU A 61 -1.37 21.40 26.55
CA GLU A 61 -2.17 22.62 26.61
C GLU A 61 -3.59 22.22 27.01
N ASP A 62 -3.92 22.50 28.27
CA ASP A 62 -5.27 22.53 28.81
C ASP A 62 -6.15 23.42 27.92
N ILE A 63 -7.04 22.79 27.15
CA ILE A 63 -8.13 23.49 26.49
C ILE A 63 -9.16 23.78 27.58
N ASN A 64 -9.01 24.95 28.19
CA ASN A 64 -9.97 25.54 29.12
C ASN A 64 -11.25 25.87 28.33
N LEU A 65 -12.24 24.96 28.38
CA LEU A 65 -13.61 25.20 27.91
C LEU A 65 -14.32 26.12 28.91
N GLU A 66 -13.96 27.40 28.84
CA GLU A 66 -14.57 28.47 29.61
C GLU A 66 -15.90 28.86 28.97
N GLU A 67 -16.98 28.40 29.62
CA GLU A 67 -18.29 29.04 29.75
C GLU A 67 -18.48 30.35 28.94
N ASN A 68 -19.03 30.22 27.73
CA ASN A 68 -19.72 31.33 27.06
C ASN A 68 -21.23 31.14 27.23
N TYR A 69 -21.71 31.46 28.43
CA TYR A 69 -23.12 31.54 28.81
C TYR A 69 -23.49 33.01 29.15
N VAL A 70 -23.34 33.93 28.20
CA VAL A 70 -23.83 35.32 28.35
C VAL A 70 -24.34 35.84 27.01
N ASN A 71 -25.66 35.80 26.82
CA ASN A 71 -26.53 36.85 26.24
C ASN A 71 -27.79 36.23 25.63
N MET A 72 -28.85 36.13 26.42
CA MET A 72 -30.21 35.98 25.88
C MET A 72 -31.23 36.75 26.74
N GLU A 73 -30.84 37.94 27.20
CA GLU A 73 -31.67 38.81 28.04
C GLU A 73 -31.78 40.22 27.44
N GLU A 74 -32.10 40.29 26.15
CA GLU A 74 -32.58 41.52 25.51
C GLU A 74 -33.83 41.17 24.70
N GLN A 75 -35.01 41.34 25.29
CA GLN A 75 -36.28 41.75 24.65
C GLN A 75 -37.41 41.71 25.70
N ASN A 76 -37.39 42.66 26.64
CA ASN A 76 -38.54 43.00 27.48
C ASN A 76 -38.54 44.50 27.77
N GLN A 77 -38.74 45.30 26.72
CA GLN A 77 -38.99 46.73 26.85
C GLN A 77 -40.50 46.97 26.79
N PHE A 78 -41.17 46.74 27.92
CA PHE A 78 -42.57 47.08 28.15
C PHE A 78 -42.65 48.56 28.55
N VAL A 79 -42.94 49.44 27.60
CA VAL A 79 -43.32 50.84 27.87
C VAL A 79 -44.84 50.89 27.97
N GLY A 80 -45.33 51.10 29.18
CA GLY A 80 -46.74 51.36 29.46
C GLY A 80 -47.16 52.76 28.99
N VAL A 81 -48.34 52.85 28.40
CA VAL A 81 -49.14 54.07 28.34
C VAL A 81 -50.61 53.68 28.59
N GLU A 82 -51.23 54.51 29.41
CA GLU A 82 -52.46 54.34 30.18
C GLU A 82 -53.77 54.31 29.37
N ASN A 83 -54.74 53.63 29.98
CA ASN A 83 -56.19 53.90 30.03
C ASN A 83 -56.99 53.99 28.73
N THR A 84 -57.86 53.00 28.54
CA THR A 84 -59.25 53.26 28.14
C THR A 84 -60.13 52.12 28.64
N ASP A 85 -60.96 52.43 29.63
CA ASP A 85 -62.13 51.65 30.02
C ASP A 85 -63.04 51.47 28.80
N ASP A 86 -63.38 50.22 28.45
CA ASP A 86 -64.77 49.82 28.23
C ASP A 86 -64.91 48.32 27.88
N LEU A 87 -65.82 47.65 28.60
CA LEU A 87 -66.70 46.58 28.12
C LEU A 87 -66.12 45.46 27.22
N SER A 88 -65.74 44.30 27.80
CA SER A 88 -66.08 42.97 27.24
C SER A 88 -65.55 41.83 28.15
N TRP A 89 -66.40 41.29 29.03
CA TRP A 89 -66.04 40.14 29.89
C TRP A 89 -66.42 38.77 29.30
N GLU A 90 -66.84 38.68 28.03
CA GLU A 90 -67.39 37.42 27.47
C GLU A 90 -66.66 36.86 26.24
N ILE A 91 -65.48 37.37 25.85
CA ILE A 91 -64.77 36.89 24.64
C ILE A 91 -63.50 36.07 24.94
N ASP A 92 -62.96 36.09 26.16
CA ASP A 92 -61.61 35.54 26.44
C ASP A 92 -61.50 34.12 27.01
N ASN A 93 -62.61 33.38 27.20
CA ASN A 93 -62.49 31.97 27.62
C ASN A 93 -61.97 31.03 26.51
N ARG A 94 -62.03 31.45 25.24
CA ARG A 94 -61.47 30.67 24.12
C ARG A 94 -59.96 30.84 23.95
N SER A 95 -59.40 31.92 24.50
CA SER A 95 -57.97 32.22 24.50
C SER A 95 -57.23 31.40 25.55
N TYR A 96 -57.83 31.25 26.73
CA TYR A 96 -57.25 30.51 27.86
C TYR A 96 -57.16 29.00 27.61
N ASP A 97 -58.21 28.39 27.06
CA ASP A 97 -58.20 26.96 26.71
C ASP A 97 -57.14 26.63 25.65
N ASN A 98 -56.92 27.54 24.70
CA ASN A 98 -55.94 27.36 23.64
C ASN A 98 -54.51 27.56 24.15
N LEU A 99 -54.31 28.46 25.12
CA LEU A 99 -53.05 28.64 25.83
C LEU A 99 -52.72 27.43 26.70
N LEU A 100 -53.71 26.90 27.43
CA LEU A 100 -53.55 25.71 28.26
C LEU A 100 -53.23 24.48 27.41
N LYS A 101 -53.86 24.34 26.24
CA LYS A 101 -53.53 23.28 25.29
C LYS A 101 -52.08 23.39 24.78
N LYS A 102 -51.63 24.59 24.40
CA LYS A 102 -50.23 24.82 24.01
C LYS A 102 -49.26 24.56 25.16
N PHE A 103 -49.64 24.90 26.39
CA PHE A 103 -48.84 24.62 27.57
C PHE A 103 -48.66 23.10 27.78
N MET A 104 -49.77 22.34 27.72
CA MET A 104 -49.74 20.87 27.81
C MET A 104 -48.93 20.22 26.67
N GLU A 105 -49.04 20.74 25.44
CA GLU A 105 -48.24 20.29 24.30
C GLU A 105 -46.75 20.56 24.52
N LYS A 106 -46.39 21.74 25.04
CA LYS A 106 -45.00 22.09 25.34
C LYS A 106 -44.44 21.31 26.53
N GLU A 107 -45.26 21.03 27.52
CA GLU A 107 -44.91 20.17 28.66
C GLU A 107 -44.62 18.73 28.21
N GLU A 108 -45.44 18.18 27.30
CA GLU A 108 -45.20 16.84 26.75
C GLU A 108 -44.00 16.83 25.80
N GLU A 109 -43.81 17.86 24.97
CA GLU A 109 -42.58 18.02 24.17
C GLU A 109 -41.33 18.01 25.06
N LEU A 110 -41.36 18.75 26.18
CA LEU A 110 -40.27 18.79 27.15
C LEU A 110 -40.05 17.42 27.80
N ARG A 111 -41.12 16.69 28.11
CA ARG A 111 -41.03 15.34 28.69
C ARG A 111 -40.39 14.36 27.70
N VAL A 112 -40.75 14.45 26.42
CA VAL A 112 -40.19 13.61 25.34
C VAL A 112 -38.73 13.96 25.07
N THR A 113 -38.36 15.25 25.03
CA THR A 113 -36.96 15.65 24.81
C THR A 113 -36.08 15.25 25.98
N ASN A 114 -36.58 15.32 27.22
CA ASN A 114 -35.85 14.88 28.41
C ASN A 114 -35.61 13.36 28.41
N LEU A 115 -36.60 12.56 27.99
CA LEU A 115 -36.42 11.12 27.79
C LEU A 115 -35.40 10.80 26.68
N LYS A 116 -35.42 11.55 25.57
CA LYS A 116 -34.42 11.39 24.50
C LYS A 116 -33.01 11.75 24.98
N LEU A 117 -32.89 12.79 25.81
CA LEU A 117 -31.62 13.18 26.41
C LEU A 117 -31.09 12.08 27.31
N GLN A 118 -31.92 11.52 28.20
CA GLN A 118 -31.52 10.39 29.06
C GLN A 118 -31.06 9.18 28.26
N LEU A 119 -31.76 8.81 27.18
CA LEU A 119 -31.33 7.70 26.32
C LEU A 119 -29.99 7.99 25.63
N SER A 120 -29.76 9.24 25.20
CA SER A 120 -28.48 9.65 24.62
C SER A 120 -27.34 9.66 25.64
N GLU A 121 -27.62 10.05 26.89
CA GLU A 121 -26.66 9.99 27.99
C GLU A 121 -26.28 8.54 28.33
N GLU A 122 -27.25 7.62 28.39
CA GLU A 122 -26.99 6.19 28.58
C GLU A 122 -26.16 5.60 27.43
N GLU A 123 -26.46 5.97 26.18
CA GLU A 123 -25.70 5.54 25.00
C GLU A 123 -24.26 6.07 25.04
N ASN A 124 -24.06 7.33 25.44
CA ASN A 124 -22.73 7.91 25.61
C ASN A 124 -21.92 7.20 26.70
N ILE A 125 -22.54 6.85 27.83
CA ILE A 125 -21.88 6.07 28.90
C ILE A 125 -21.45 4.70 28.35
N LYS A 126 -22.31 4.03 27.58
CA LYS A 126 -22.00 2.71 26.99
C LYS A 126 -20.85 2.80 25.98
N LEU A 127 -20.86 3.81 25.11
CA LEU A 127 -19.78 4.03 24.15
C LEU A 127 -18.47 4.38 24.84
N LYS A 128 -18.49 5.18 25.92
CA LYS A 128 -17.30 5.51 26.71
C LYS A 128 -16.66 4.27 27.33
N VAL A 129 -17.45 3.39 27.94
CA VAL A 129 -16.96 2.12 28.50
C VAL A 129 -16.37 1.24 27.40
N GLN A 130 -16.96 1.22 26.20
CA GLN A 130 -16.43 0.45 25.08
C GLN A 130 -15.09 1.02 24.59
N VAL A 131 -14.95 2.35 24.51
CA VAL A 131 -13.69 3.01 24.14
C VAL A 131 -12.60 2.71 25.16
N GLU A 132 -12.86 2.89 26.46
CA GLU A 132 -11.91 2.56 27.53
C GLU A 132 -11.48 1.09 27.51
N SER A 133 -12.41 0.17 27.21
CA SER A 133 -12.10 -1.26 27.06
C SER A 133 -11.22 -1.56 25.84
N SER A 134 -11.40 -0.81 24.74
CA SER A 134 -10.60 -0.97 23.54
C SER A 134 -9.20 -0.36 23.69
N GLU A 135 -9.07 0.73 24.43
CA GLU A 135 -7.80 1.41 24.70
C GLU A 135 -6.87 0.53 25.52
N GLY A 136 -7.39 -0.15 26.55
CA GLY A 136 -6.61 -1.15 27.30
C GLY A 136 -6.11 -2.32 26.44
N LEU A 137 -6.90 -2.77 25.46
CA LEU A 137 -6.45 -3.80 24.50
C LEU A 137 -5.35 -3.28 23.56
N PHE A 138 -5.40 -2.01 23.18
CA PHE A 138 -4.35 -1.39 22.36
C PHE A 138 -3.03 -1.25 23.13
N ASP A 139 -3.08 -0.92 24.41
CA ASP A 139 -1.89 -0.84 25.26
C ASP A 139 -1.21 -2.21 25.40
N ASP A 140 -1.99 -3.27 25.64
CA ASP A 140 -1.49 -4.65 25.71
C ASP A 140 -0.85 -5.09 24.38
N LEU A 141 -1.51 -4.80 23.24
CA LEU A 141 -0.97 -5.08 21.89
C LEU A 141 0.32 -4.29 21.61
N CYS A 142 0.40 -3.04 22.04
CA CYS A 142 1.58 -2.20 21.89
C CYS A 142 2.79 -2.77 22.66
N GLU A 143 2.59 -3.24 23.89
CA GLU A 143 3.66 -3.88 24.67
C GLU A 143 4.07 -5.24 24.08
N GLU A 144 3.13 -6.03 23.56
CA GLU A 144 3.46 -7.28 22.83
C GLU A 144 4.29 -7.00 21.56
N LEU A 145 3.96 -5.95 20.82
CA LEU A 145 4.72 -5.52 19.65
C LEU A 145 6.15 -5.10 20.01
N LYS A 146 6.32 -4.30 21.07
CA LYS A 146 7.65 -3.90 21.56
C LYS A 146 8.51 -5.11 21.97
N LEU A 147 7.90 -6.13 22.59
CA LEU A 147 8.60 -7.36 22.95
C LEU A 147 9.03 -8.16 21.72
N LYS A 148 8.15 -8.30 20.72
CA LYS A 148 8.47 -8.98 19.46
C LYS A 148 9.55 -8.26 18.66
N GLU A 149 9.53 -6.93 18.64
CA GLU A 149 10.55 -6.13 17.97
C GLU A 149 11.94 -6.33 18.61
N LYS A 150 12.02 -6.34 19.94
CA LYS A 150 13.26 -6.62 20.68
C LYS A 150 13.79 -8.04 20.41
N GLU A 151 12.90 -9.04 20.37
CA GLU A 151 13.29 -10.42 20.07
C GLU A 151 13.78 -10.57 18.61
N LEU A 152 13.10 -9.93 17.66
CA LEU A 152 13.52 -9.92 16.26
C LEU A 152 14.88 -9.23 16.07
N HIS A 153 15.12 -8.14 16.80
CA HIS A 153 16.42 -7.47 16.80
C HIS A 153 17.53 -8.39 17.34
N LYS A 154 17.25 -9.13 18.42
CA LYS A 154 18.20 -10.08 19.00
C LYS A 154 18.52 -11.23 18.03
N GLN A 155 17.52 -11.78 17.34
CA GLN A 155 17.73 -12.81 16.31
C GLN A 155 18.54 -12.27 15.13
N LYS A 156 18.27 -11.04 14.68
CA LYS A 156 19.02 -10.39 13.62
C LYS A 156 20.51 -10.30 13.97
N VAL A 157 20.85 -9.79 15.16
CA VAL A 157 22.24 -9.67 15.62
C VAL A 157 22.94 -11.04 15.66
N LEU A 158 22.27 -12.08 16.16
CA LEU A 158 22.83 -13.44 16.17
C LEU A 158 23.08 -13.99 14.76
N SER A 159 22.16 -13.75 13.83
CA SER A 159 22.30 -14.18 12.44
C SER A 159 23.43 -13.43 11.71
N GLU A 160 23.61 -12.13 11.98
CA GLU A 160 24.72 -11.34 11.43
C GLU A 160 26.07 -11.83 11.95
N GLU A 161 26.17 -12.19 13.23
CA GLU A 161 27.40 -12.75 13.79
C GLU A 161 27.74 -14.14 13.20
N GLU A 162 26.72 -14.97 12.93
CA GLU A 162 26.90 -16.27 12.29
C GLU A 162 27.33 -16.13 10.82
N ILE A 163 26.71 -15.20 10.08
CA ILE A 163 27.14 -14.84 8.72
C ILE A 163 28.59 -14.37 8.71
N PHE A 164 29.01 -13.55 9.68
CA PHE A 164 30.38 -13.08 9.77
C PHE A 164 31.39 -14.23 10.00
N LYS A 165 31.05 -15.19 10.89
CA LYS A 165 31.88 -16.39 11.12
C LYS A 165 31.99 -17.26 9.87
N LEU A 166 30.88 -17.49 9.18
CA LEU A 166 30.86 -18.27 7.93
C LEU A 166 31.68 -17.58 6.83
N LYS A 167 31.62 -16.25 6.73
CA LYS A 167 32.39 -15.48 5.75
C LYS A 167 33.90 -15.65 5.94
N ILE A 168 34.39 -15.57 7.19
CA ILE A 168 35.80 -15.84 7.52
C ILE A 168 36.20 -17.27 7.15
N GLN A 169 35.31 -18.25 7.38
CA GLN A 169 35.59 -19.64 7.05
C GLN A 169 35.66 -19.88 5.54
N ILE A 170 34.76 -19.25 4.76
CA ILE A 170 34.77 -19.29 3.30
C ILE A 170 36.08 -18.70 2.76
N GLU A 171 36.46 -17.50 3.21
CA GLU A 171 37.71 -16.85 2.78
C GLU A 171 38.94 -17.71 3.11
N LYS A 172 38.96 -18.35 4.28
CA LYS A 172 40.03 -19.30 4.64
C LYS A 172 40.06 -20.51 3.71
N SER A 173 38.90 -21.03 3.32
CA SER A 173 38.79 -22.19 2.42
C SER A 173 39.15 -21.84 0.97
N GLU A 174 38.80 -20.64 0.49
CA GLU A 174 39.17 -20.14 -0.83
C GLU A 174 40.69 -19.99 -0.95
N ASN A 175 41.32 -19.39 0.06
CA ASN A 175 42.79 -19.30 0.12
C ASN A 175 43.47 -20.67 0.11
N GLN A 176 42.89 -21.68 0.77
CA GLN A 176 43.39 -23.05 0.73
C GLN A 176 43.20 -23.68 -0.66
N HIS A 177 42.04 -23.48 -1.28
CA HIS A 177 41.76 -23.98 -2.62
C HIS A 177 42.70 -23.37 -3.66
N ASP A 178 42.97 -22.08 -3.59
CA ASP A 178 43.94 -21.39 -4.46
C ASP A 178 45.35 -21.95 -4.29
N ASN A 179 45.75 -22.26 -3.06
CA ASN A 179 47.06 -22.86 -2.80
C ASN A 179 47.16 -24.28 -3.39
N VAL A 180 46.12 -25.10 -3.20
CA VAL A 180 46.04 -26.46 -3.79
C VAL A 180 46.02 -26.38 -5.32
N SER A 181 45.27 -25.44 -5.90
CA SER A 181 45.19 -25.22 -7.35
C SER A 181 46.55 -24.84 -7.95
N LYS A 182 47.32 -23.97 -7.26
CA LYS A 182 48.71 -23.64 -7.64
C LYS A 182 49.64 -24.85 -7.56
N GLU A 183 49.53 -25.66 -6.51
CA GLU A 183 50.34 -26.88 -6.33
C GLU A 183 50.01 -27.94 -7.40
N LEU A 184 48.73 -28.13 -7.71
CA LEU A 184 48.26 -29.07 -8.75
C LEU A 184 48.77 -28.65 -10.13
N ASN A 185 48.71 -27.36 -10.47
CA ASN A 185 49.30 -26.81 -11.69
C ASN A 185 50.82 -27.04 -11.79
N LEU A 186 51.55 -26.95 -10.67
CA LEU A 186 52.98 -27.26 -10.65
C LEU A 186 53.25 -28.76 -10.86
N LYS A 187 52.46 -29.63 -10.22
CA LYS A 187 52.56 -31.08 -10.39
C LYS A 187 52.18 -31.54 -11.79
N GLU A 188 51.20 -30.91 -12.41
CA GLU A 188 50.82 -31.20 -13.80
C GLU A 188 51.93 -30.81 -14.79
N LYS A 189 52.57 -29.64 -14.59
CA LYS A 189 53.74 -29.23 -15.37
C LYS A 189 54.91 -30.21 -15.21
N GLU A 190 55.16 -30.69 -14.00
CA GLU A 190 56.20 -31.68 -13.71
C GLU A 190 55.90 -33.05 -14.36
N LEU A 191 54.65 -33.52 -14.25
CA LEU A 191 54.21 -34.76 -14.88
C LEU A 191 54.34 -34.70 -16.41
N ASN A 192 54.01 -33.56 -17.02
CA ASN A 192 54.17 -33.36 -18.46
C ASN A 192 55.65 -33.39 -18.88
N LYS A 193 56.57 -32.84 -18.08
CA LYS A 193 58.02 -32.98 -18.32
C LYS A 193 58.46 -34.44 -18.25
N GLN A 194 58.04 -35.18 -17.23
CA GLN A 194 58.37 -36.61 -17.09
C GLN A 194 57.81 -37.44 -18.26
N LYS A 195 56.61 -37.13 -18.73
CA LYS A 195 55.99 -37.77 -19.89
C LYS A 195 56.79 -37.56 -21.17
N GLU A 196 57.32 -36.35 -21.40
CA GLU A 196 58.19 -36.10 -22.55
C GLU A 196 59.54 -36.82 -22.43
N LEU A 197 60.14 -36.85 -21.23
CA LEU A 197 61.38 -37.63 -20.99
C LEU A 197 61.18 -39.13 -21.27
N LEU A 198 60.06 -39.72 -20.80
CA LEU A 198 59.72 -41.11 -21.07
C LEU A 198 59.47 -41.39 -22.55
N LYS A 199 58.86 -40.45 -23.29
CA LYS A 199 58.70 -40.59 -24.75
C LYS A 199 60.06 -40.60 -25.47
N GLU A 200 60.98 -39.74 -25.07
CA GLU A 200 62.35 -39.68 -25.58
C GLU A 200 63.10 -41.00 -25.31
N GLU A 201 62.97 -41.54 -24.09
CA GLU A 201 63.58 -42.80 -23.70
C GLU A 201 63.01 -43.99 -24.48
N ILE A 202 61.68 -44.07 -24.66
CA ILE A 202 61.02 -45.06 -25.51
C ILE A 202 61.52 -44.96 -26.96
N PHE A 203 61.69 -43.74 -27.48
CA PHE A 203 62.21 -43.51 -28.82
C PHE A 203 63.65 -44.02 -28.97
N ASN A 204 64.51 -43.73 -28.00
CA ASN A 204 65.90 -44.21 -27.97
C ASN A 204 66.00 -45.73 -27.84
N LEU A 205 65.20 -46.35 -26.96
CA LEU A 205 65.11 -47.81 -26.83
C LEU A 205 64.62 -48.47 -28.11
N LYS A 206 63.68 -47.84 -28.83
CA LYS A 206 63.19 -48.32 -30.12
C LYS A 206 64.27 -48.29 -31.21
N ILE A 207 65.14 -47.29 -31.20
CA ILE A 207 66.31 -47.23 -32.09
C ILE A 207 67.31 -48.34 -31.73
N GLN A 208 67.62 -48.53 -30.44
CA GLN A 208 68.49 -49.63 -30.01
C GLN A 208 67.92 -51.00 -30.39
N PHE A 209 66.63 -51.22 -30.18
CA PHE A 209 65.96 -52.47 -30.52
C PHE A 209 66.10 -52.81 -32.02
N LYS A 210 65.84 -51.83 -32.91
CA LYS A 210 66.08 -52.00 -34.34
C LYS A 210 67.54 -52.32 -34.67
N ARG A 211 68.49 -51.73 -33.95
CA ARG A 211 69.93 -51.97 -34.14
C ARG A 211 70.33 -53.38 -33.71
N SER A 212 69.81 -53.87 -32.59
CA SER A 212 70.01 -55.25 -32.13
C SER A 212 69.31 -56.28 -33.04
N GLU A 213 68.16 -55.91 -33.62
CA GLU A 213 67.44 -56.74 -34.59
C GLU A 213 68.28 -56.91 -35.88
N CYS A 214 68.92 -55.85 -36.37
CA CYS A 214 69.89 -55.94 -37.48
C CYS A 214 71.13 -56.78 -37.12
N GLN A 215 71.60 -56.74 -35.87
CA GLN A 215 72.71 -57.60 -35.42
C GLN A 215 72.30 -59.07 -35.34
N LEU A 216 71.06 -59.36 -34.95
CA LEU A 216 70.53 -60.72 -34.87
C LEU A 216 70.44 -61.38 -36.26
N VAL A 217 70.07 -60.60 -37.30
CA VAL A 217 70.08 -61.07 -38.69
C VAL A 217 71.50 -61.46 -39.13
N ASN A 218 72.52 -60.66 -38.76
CA ASN A 218 73.91 -60.98 -39.07
C ASN A 218 74.42 -62.25 -38.33
N VAL A 219 74.00 -62.46 -37.08
CA VAL A 219 74.34 -63.68 -36.32
C VAL A 219 73.62 -64.91 -36.89
N GLN A 220 72.37 -64.77 -37.32
CA GLN A 220 71.61 -65.84 -37.95
C GLN A 220 72.21 -66.26 -39.30
N GLU A 221 72.73 -65.31 -40.09
CA GLU A 221 73.48 -65.61 -41.32
C GLU A 221 74.83 -66.30 -41.04
N ALA A 222 75.56 -65.90 -39.98
CA ALA A 222 76.78 -66.56 -39.55
C ALA A 222 76.56 -68.00 -39.05
N LEU A 223 75.42 -68.24 -38.38
CA LEU A 223 75.02 -69.57 -37.91
C LEU A 223 74.66 -70.50 -39.07
N ASN A 224 73.98 -69.98 -40.09
CA ASN A 224 73.71 -70.69 -41.36
C ASN A 224 74.99 -71.00 -42.16
N LEU A 225 76.06 -70.22 -42.00
CA LEU A 225 77.38 -70.49 -42.60
C LEU A 225 78.15 -71.59 -41.84
N LYS A 226 78.04 -71.62 -40.50
CA LYS A 226 78.67 -72.64 -39.64
C LYS A 226 77.96 -73.99 -39.67
N GLU A 227 76.64 -74.01 -39.83
CA GLU A 227 75.86 -75.25 -40.01
C GLU A 227 76.23 -75.97 -41.33
N LYS A 228 76.53 -75.22 -42.40
CA LYS A 228 77.06 -75.76 -43.67
C LYS A 228 78.53 -76.22 -43.58
N GLU A 229 79.30 -75.74 -42.60
CA GLU A 229 80.69 -76.15 -42.36
C GLU A 229 80.79 -77.41 -41.48
N LEU A 230 79.83 -77.62 -40.56
CA LEU A 230 79.72 -78.82 -39.72
C LEU A 230 79.15 -80.05 -40.46
N GLN A 231 78.50 -79.87 -41.61
CA GLN A 231 77.99 -80.97 -42.44
C GLN A 231 79.03 -81.54 -43.43
N LYS A 232 80.28 -81.02 -43.44
CA LYS A 232 81.37 -81.42 -44.34
C LYS A 232 82.53 -82.18 -43.64
N GLN A 233 82.41 -82.48 -42.34
CA GLN A 233 83.40 -83.23 -41.52
C GLN A 233 82.78 -84.43 -40.78
N THR A 234 82.15 -85.35 -41.51
CA THR A 234 81.77 -86.68 -40.96
C THR A 234 81.84 -87.81 -42.00
N VAL A 235 82.92 -87.87 -42.80
CA VAL A 235 83.37 -89.11 -43.46
C VAL A 235 84.88 -89.02 -43.68
N ASN A 236 85.68 -89.54 -42.74
CA ASN A 236 87.00 -90.15 -42.97
C ASN A 236 87.64 -90.57 -41.64
N VAL A 237 87.62 -91.88 -41.36
CA VAL A 237 88.73 -92.76 -40.92
C VAL A 237 88.16 -93.92 -40.09
N CYS A 238 88.17 -95.12 -40.69
CA CYS A 238 88.67 -96.35 -40.07
C CYS A 238 88.88 -97.42 -41.17
N LYS A 239 90.11 -97.45 -41.71
CA LYS A 239 90.71 -98.62 -42.36
C LYS A 239 91.53 -99.35 -41.29
N ILE A 240 91.21 -100.61 -40.97
CA ILE A 240 92.11 -101.71 -40.51
C ILE A 240 91.22 -102.95 -40.33
N THR A 241 90.70 -103.49 -41.44
CA THR A 241 90.20 -104.88 -41.50
C THR A 241 89.93 -105.18 -42.97
N ASP A 242 90.95 -105.63 -43.70
CA ASP A 242 90.82 -106.49 -44.92
C ASP A 242 92.15 -106.59 -45.71
N LEU A 243 93.27 -106.79 -45.01
CA LEU A 243 94.55 -107.22 -45.59
C LEU A 243 95.07 -108.51 -44.91
N VAL A 244 94.16 -109.45 -44.64
CA VAL A 244 94.45 -110.81 -44.12
C VAL A 244 94.04 -111.89 -45.14
N LYS A 245 93.49 -111.52 -46.30
CA LYS A 245 92.93 -112.48 -47.28
C LYS A 245 93.80 -112.78 -48.50
N GLN A 246 95.11 -112.53 -48.47
CA GLN A 246 95.99 -112.85 -49.62
C GLN A 246 97.38 -113.35 -49.23
N CYS A 247 97.50 -114.45 -48.47
CA CYS A 247 98.80 -115.13 -48.39
C CYS A 247 98.80 -116.63 -48.05
N GLU A 248 97.77 -117.41 -48.39
CA GLU A 248 97.90 -118.86 -48.18
C GLU A 248 97.10 -119.69 -49.19
N VAL A 249 97.49 -119.55 -50.46
CA VAL A 249 97.48 -120.65 -51.41
C VAL A 249 98.92 -120.84 -51.87
N ALA A 250 99.63 -121.78 -51.25
CA ALA A 250 100.37 -122.83 -51.95
C ALA A 250 101.15 -123.73 -50.97
N ASN A 251 100.65 -124.97 -50.88
CA ASN A 251 101.42 -126.20 -50.66
C ASN A 251 101.95 -126.53 -49.26
N GLU A 252 101.06 -127.16 -48.49
CA GLU A 252 100.99 -128.62 -48.40
C GLU A 252 102.27 -129.43 -48.78
N LYS A 253 102.82 -130.08 -47.75
CA LYS A 253 103.36 -131.46 -47.69
C LYS A 253 104.84 -131.58 -47.31
N LEU A 254 105.08 -131.68 -46.01
CA LEU A 254 105.92 -132.69 -45.32
C LEU A 254 105.96 -132.30 -43.83
N LYS A 255 104.88 -132.50 -43.08
CA LYS A 255 104.59 -133.76 -42.37
C LYS A 255 105.69 -134.16 -41.37
N ILE A 256 105.52 -133.62 -40.16
CA ILE A 256 105.62 -134.27 -38.83
C ILE A 256 107.03 -134.60 -38.31
N SER A 257 107.26 -134.18 -37.06
CA SER A 257 107.96 -134.91 -35.97
C SER A 257 109.28 -134.37 -35.42
N GLU A 258 109.42 -133.05 -35.24
CA GLU A 258 110.40 -132.50 -34.28
C GLU A 258 109.95 -131.17 -33.64
N ASP A 259 108.64 -130.89 -33.72
CA ASP A 259 107.99 -129.65 -33.23
C ASP A 259 107.68 -129.59 -31.73
N GLU A 260 108.00 -130.59 -30.90
CA GLU A 260 107.40 -130.63 -29.55
C GLU A 260 108.28 -130.09 -28.41
N ILE A 261 109.60 -129.92 -28.61
CA ILE A 261 110.51 -129.49 -27.52
C ILE A 261 110.96 -128.02 -27.64
N GLU A 262 111.03 -127.44 -28.85
CA GLU A 262 111.39 -126.02 -29.00
C GLU A 262 110.21 -125.06 -28.76
N PHE A 263 108.97 -125.55 -28.94
CA PHE A 263 107.72 -124.79 -28.76
C PHE A 263 107.50 -124.33 -27.30
N LEU A 264 107.77 -125.19 -26.31
CA LEU A 264 107.54 -124.86 -24.90
C LEU A 264 108.53 -123.83 -24.32
N THR A 265 109.70 -123.65 -24.94
CA THR A 265 110.72 -122.69 -24.45
C THR A 265 110.48 -121.27 -24.99
N LYS A 266 109.78 -121.14 -26.13
CA LYS A 266 109.34 -119.83 -26.68
C LYS A 266 108.03 -119.33 -26.05
N GLU A 267 107.10 -120.22 -25.70
CA GLU A 267 105.82 -119.84 -25.08
C GLU A 267 105.97 -119.25 -23.66
N LEU A 268 107.01 -119.64 -22.91
CA LEU A 268 107.29 -119.06 -21.60
C LEU A 268 107.81 -117.61 -21.69
N LYS A 269 108.48 -117.24 -22.79
CA LYS A 269 108.97 -115.87 -23.02
C LYS A 269 107.88 -114.93 -23.57
N SER A 270 106.91 -115.41 -24.36
CA SER A 270 105.76 -114.60 -24.77
C SER A 270 104.79 -114.32 -23.62
N LYS A 271 104.52 -115.31 -22.75
CA LYS A 271 103.70 -115.12 -21.55
C LYS A 271 104.26 -114.10 -20.56
N SER A 272 105.59 -113.92 -20.50
CA SER A 272 106.22 -112.85 -19.69
C SER A 272 105.94 -111.45 -20.25
N HIS A 273 105.77 -111.29 -21.56
CA HIS A 273 105.47 -109.99 -22.17
C HIS A 273 103.99 -109.63 -21.97
N ASP A 274 103.09 -110.59 -22.15
CA ASP A 274 101.64 -110.41 -21.93
C ASP A 274 101.34 -110.07 -20.47
N THR A 275 102.03 -110.70 -19.52
CA THR A 275 101.90 -110.36 -18.09
C THR A 275 102.30 -108.92 -17.81
N ARG A 276 103.37 -108.41 -18.46
CA ARG A 276 103.83 -107.03 -18.31
C ARG A 276 102.87 -106.02 -18.97
N GLN A 277 102.28 -106.38 -20.12
CA GLN A 277 101.32 -105.54 -20.84
C GLN A 277 99.96 -105.47 -20.11
N LEU A 278 99.47 -106.60 -19.60
CA LEU A 278 98.25 -106.65 -18.78
C LEU A 278 98.45 -105.89 -17.46
N GLN A 279 99.65 -105.91 -16.89
CA GLN A 279 99.98 -105.13 -15.70
C GLN A 279 100.00 -103.62 -15.99
N SER A 280 100.52 -103.18 -17.14
CA SER A 280 100.42 -101.78 -17.58
C SER A 280 98.99 -101.36 -17.93
N GLN A 281 98.16 -102.25 -18.48
CA GLN A 281 96.74 -101.97 -18.72
C GLN A 281 95.94 -101.92 -17.42
N LEU A 282 96.27 -102.77 -16.45
CA LEU A 282 95.66 -102.75 -15.12
C LEU A 282 96.02 -101.47 -14.38
N GLU A 283 97.28 -101.02 -14.45
CA GLU A 283 97.73 -99.76 -13.85
C GLU A 283 97.07 -98.54 -14.53
N ALA A 284 96.92 -98.56 -15.86
CA ALA A 284 96.16 -97.54 -16.58
C ALA A 284 94.65 -97.54 -16.21
N ALA A 285 94.04 -98.72 -16.06
CA ALA A 285 92.66 -98.86 -15.61
C ALA A 285 92.48 -98.40 -14.16
N GLN A 286 93.41 -98.74 -13.26
CA GLN A 286 93.42 -98.28 -11.87
C GLN A 286 93.57 -96.76 -11.79
N ASN A 287 94.45 -96.15 -12.60
CA ASN A 287 94.58 -94.70 -12.67
C ASN A 287 93.31 -94.02 -13.23
N ASN A 288 92.63 -94.63 -14.20
CA ASN A 288 91.35 -94.14 -14.69
C ASN A 288 90.23 -94.27 -13.65
N ILE A 289 90.20 -95.35 -12.87
CA ILE A 289 89.27 -95.51 -11.75
C ILE A 289 89.51 -94.43 -10.71
N ALA A 290 90.76 -94.21 -10.29
CA ALA A 290 91.10 -93.15 -9.33
C ALA A 290 90.73 -91.74 -9.85
N LYS A 291 90.91 -91.47 -11.15
CA LYS A 291 90.48 -90.22 -11.78
C LYS A 291 88.96 -90.06 -11.77
N LEU A 292 88.21 -91.11 -12.11
CA LEU A 292 86.74 -91.11 -12.09
C LEU A 292 86.20 -91.00 -10.67
N GLU A 293 86.85 -91.58 -9.66
CA GLU A 293 86.51 -91.43 -8.24
C GLU A 293 86.69 -89.97 -7.78
N LEU A 294 87.79 -89.32 -8.16
CA LEU A 294 88.01 -87.90 -7.90
C LEU A 294 86.97 -87.00 -8.60
N GLU A 295 86.63 -87.30 -9.86
CA GLU A 295 85.56 -86.60 -10.60
C GLU A 295 84.18 -86.84 -9.97
N LEU A 296 83.91 -88.05 -9.50
CA LEU A 296 82.67 -88.41 -8.80
C LEU A 296 82.55 -87.65 -7.48
N ASP A 297 83.62 -87.58 -6.68
CA ASP A 297 83.63 -86.84 -5.43
C ASP A 297 83.53 -85.32 -5.65
N SER A 298 84.16 -84.81 -6.72
CA SER A 298 83.96 -83.43 -7.17
C SER A 298 82.49 -83.17 -7.57
N ARG A 299 81.87 -84.07 -8.33
CA ARG A 299 80.44 -84.00 -8.68
C ARG A 299 79.54 -84.11 -7.46
N LYS A 300 79.82 -84.97 -6.49
CA LYS A 300 79.04 -85.09 -5.24
C LYS A 300 79.10 -83.79 -4.43
N LYS A 301 80.28 -83.18 -4.32
CA LYS A 301 80.46 -81.86 -3.70
C LYS A 301 79.66 -80.78 -4.45
N GLY A 302 79.72 -80.78 -5.78
CA GLY A 302 78.91 -79.88 -6.62
C GLY A 302 77.39 -80.12 -6.49
N MET A 303 76.96 -81.37 -6.35
CA MET A 303 75.56 -81.72 -6.12
C MET A 303 75.10 -81.27 -4.73
N HIS A 304 75.98 -81.34 -3.72
CA HIS A 304 75.68 -80.86 -2.37
C HIS A 304 75.51 -79.34 -2.35
N SER A 305 76.43 -78.58 -2.96
CA SER A 305 76.32 -77.12 -3.07
C SER A 305 75.08 -76.69 -3.87
N LEU A 306 74.75 -77.39 -4.96
CA LEU A 306 73.51 -77.18 -5.71
C LEU A 306 72.28 -77.47 -4.83
N GLY A 307 72.31 -78.55 -4.04
CA GLY A 307 71.25 -78.89 -3.09
C GLY A 307 71.03 -77.81 -2.02
N GLU A 308 72.10 -77.20 -1.52
CA GLU A 308 72.04 -76.06 -0.60
C GLU A 308 71.42 -74.83 -1.27
N LEU A 309 71.83 -74.52 -2.51
CA LEU A 309 71.31 -73.42 -3.29
C LEU A 309 69.80 -73.59 -3.56
N VAL A 310 69.36 -74.81 -3.89
CA VAL A 310 67.94 -75.15 -4.03
C VAL A 310 67.17 -74.94 -2.72
N ARG A 311 67.76 -75.32 -1.58
CA ARG A 311 67.17 -75.11 -0.25
C ARG A 311 67.00 -73.63 0.06
N MET A 312 67.99 -72.80 -0.27
CA MET A 312 67.95 -71.34 -0.11
C MET A 312 66.89 -70.70 -1.00
N HIS A 313 66.85 -71.05 -2.29
CA HIS A 313 65.81 -70.56 -3.21
C HIS A 313 64.40 -70.98 -2.77
N LYS A 314 64.22 -72.22 -2.29
CA LYS A 314 62.93 -72.69 -1.75
C LYS A 314 62.46 -71.83 -0.57
N LYS A 315 63.37 -71.47 0.35
CA LYS A 315 63.06 -70.57 1.47
C LYS A 315 62.69 -69.16 0.99
N GLU A 316 63.42 -68.60 0.01
CA GLU A 316 63.12 -67.28 -0.53
C GLU A 316 61.77 -67.27 -1.26
N VAL A 317 61.46 -68.31 -2.04
CA VAL A 317 60.14 -68.47 -2.69
C VAL A 317 59.01 -68.53 -1.65
N GLN A 318 59.16 -69.28 -0.56
CA GLN A 318 58.17 -69.31 0.52
C GLN A 318 57.99 -67.94 1.20
N LYS A 319 59.09 -67.21 1.42
CA LYS A 319 59.08 -65.86 1.97
C LYS A 319 58.37 -64.87 1.04
N LEU A 320 58.64 -64.94 -0.27
CA LEU A 320 57.98 -64.14 -1.28
C LEU A 320 56.48 -64.49 -1.39
N MET A 321 56.11 -65.77 -1.36
CA MET A 321 54.71 -66.19 -1.33
C MET A 321 53.97 -65.63 -0.10
N SER A 322 54.61 -65.65 1.07
CA SER A 322 54.02 -65.08 2.30
C SER A 322 53.82 -63.57 2.19
N LYS A 323 54.81 -62.85 1.63
CA LYS A 323 54.69 -61.40 1.36
C LYS A 323 53.58 -61.11 0.35
N MET A 324 53.50 -61.88 -0.74
CA MET A 324 52.47 -61.74 -1.76
C MET A 324 51.07 -61.94 -1.17
N HIS A 325 50.89 -62.97 -0.33
CA HIS A 325 49.62 -63.21 0.34
C HIS A 325 49.25 -62.06 1.29
N ASN A 326 50.21 -61.56 2.07
CA ASN A 326 50.00 -60.39 2.93
C ASN A 326 49.57 -59.16 2.09
N TRP A 327 50.27 -58.84 1.01
CA TRP A 327 49.86 -57.76 0.10
C TRP A 327 48.46 -57.98 -0.49
N GLN A 328 48.12 -59.21 -0.85
CA GLN A 328 46.81 -59.53 -1.40
C GLN A 328 45.68 -59.35 -0.36
N THR A 329 45.92 -59.69 0.90
CA THR A 329 44.95 -59.44 1.99
C THR A 329 44.81 -57.94 2.28
N LYS A 330 45.91 -57.18 2.33
CA LYS A 330 45.89 -55.72 2.49
C LYS A 330 45.12 -55.04 1.36
N PHE A 331 45.43 -55.39 0.11
CA PHE A 331 44.74 -54.88 -1.07
C PHE A 331 43.25 -55.20 -1.05
N SER A 332 42.87 -56.42 -0.63
CA SER A 332 41.46 -56.80 -0.51
C SER A 332 40.73 -56.01 0.58
N SER A 333 41.38 -55.76 1.72
CA SER A 333 40.83 -54.93 2.80
C SER A 333 40.64 -53.47 2.35
N GLU A 334 41.65 -52.90 1.68
CA GLU A 334 41.60 -51.52 1.17
C GLU A 334 40.54 -51.36 0.07
N LYS A 335 40.40 -52.36 -0.81
CA LYS A 335 39.30 -52.43 -1.79
C LYS A 335 37.93 -52.45 -1.10
N GLY A 336 37.79 -53.18 0.00
CA GLY A 336 36.56 -53.19 0.81
C GLY A 336 36.23 -51.82 1.40
N LYS A 337 37.24 -51.14 1.99
CA LYS A 337 37.09 -49.77 2.52
C LYS A 337 36.70 -48.79 1.43
N LEU A 338 37.36 -48.84 0.26
CA LEU A 338 37.05 -47.98 -0.87
C LEU A 338 35.62 -48.20 -1.36
N ASN A 339 35.17 -49.45 -1.48
CA ASN A 339 33.78 -49.75 -1.85
C ASN A 339 32.77 -49.20 -0.83
N SER A 340 33.04 -49.33 0.48
CA SER A 340 32.19 -48.74 1.52
C SER A 340 32.09 -47.23 1.39
N ASN A 341 33.21 -46.56 1.12
CA ASN A 341 33.23 -45.11 0.92
C ASN A 341 32.45 -44.71 -0.36
N ILE A 342 32.59 -45.47 -1.45
CA ILE A 342 31.83 -45.25 -2.69
C ILE A 342 30.33 -45.36 -2.43
N THR A 343 29.88 -46.41 -1.71
CA THR A 343 28.46 -46.57 -1.36
C THR A 343 27.96 -45.43 -0.48
N SER A 344 28.75 -45.02 0.53
CA SER A 344 28.40 -43.89 1.41
C SER A 344 28.28 -42.58 0.64
N LEU A 345 29.24 -42.28 -0.25
CA LEU A 345 29.21 -41.08 -1.09
C LEU A 345 28.04 -41.11 -2.07
N SER A 346 27.72 -42.27 -2.64
CA SER A 346 26.56 -42.45 -3.52
C SER A 346 25.25 -42.17 -2.78
N ASN A 347 25.10 -42.66 -1.54
CA ASN A 347 23.93 -42.39 -0.72
C ASN A 347 23.82 -40.90 -0.36
N MET A 348 24.94 -40.28 0.01
CA MET A 348 24.97 -38.84 0.30
C MET A 348 24.59 -38.01 -0.93
N LYS A 349 25.06 -38.39 -2.12
CA LYS A 349 24.68 -37.76 -3.39
C LYS A 349 23.16 -37.82 -3.61
N ILE A 350 22.54 -39.00 -3.42
CA ILE A 350 21.09 -39.16 -3.57
C ILE A 350 20.32 -38.24 -2.60
N GLN A 351 20.75 -38.18 -1.33
CA GLN A 351 20.11 -37.31 -0.33
C GLN A 351 20.26 -35.82 -0.65
N LEU A 352 21.41 -35.40 -1.18
CA LEU A 352 21.62 -34.01 -1.60
C LEU A 352 20.78 -33.67 -2.83
N THR A 353 20.67 -34.58 -3.80
CA THR A 353 19.81 -34.39 -4.97
C THR A 353 18.33 -34.27 -4.57
N SER A 354 17.82 -35.14 -3.68
CA SER A 354 16.42 -35.03 -3.25
C SER A 354 16.14 -33.73 -2.49
N LYS A 355 17.08 -33.28 -1.64
CA LYS A 355 16.96 -31.98 -0.94
C LYS A 355 16.99 -30.79 -1.90
N LEU A 356 17.78 -30.88 -2.98
CA LEU A 356 17.83 -29.85 -4.01
C LEU A 356 16.49 -29.77 -4.75
N GLU A 357 15.93 -30.90 -5.18
CA GLU A 357 14.63 -30.98 -5.83
C GLU A 357 13.50 -30.42 -4.94
N ASP A 358 13.50 -30.76 -3.64
CA ASP A 358 12.56 -30.18 -2.66
C ASP A 358 12.71 -28.66 -2.55
N CYS A 359 13.95 -28.15 -2.46
CA CYS A 359 14.20 -26.71 -2.41
C CYS A 359 13.75 -26.00 -3.70
N GLU A 360 13.97 -26.59 -4.86
CA GLU A 360 13.51 -26.06 -6.15
C GLU A 360 11.98 -26.00 -6.22
N SER A 361 11.29 -27.02 -5.72
CA SER A 361 9.82 -27.04 -5.69
C SER A 361 9.26 -25.95 -4.78
N ARG A 362 9.83 -25.78 -3.57
CA ARG A 362 9.46 -24.71 -2.63
C ARG A 362 9.74 -23.31 -3.20
N ASN A 363 10.85 -23.12 -3.91
CA ASN A 363 11.14 -21.85 -4.58
C ASN A 363 10.10 -21.51 -5.65
N LYS A 364 9.71 -22.49 -6.49
CA LYS A 364 8.65 -22.30 -7.49
C LYS A 364 7.30 -21.96 -6.85
N GLU A 365 6.97 -22.57 -5.71
CA GLU A 365 5.75 -22.25 -4.97
C GLU A 365 5.77 -20.81 -4.44
N LEU A 366 6.89 -20.37 -3.86
CA LEU A 366 7.07 -19.00 -3.37
C LEU A 366 7.02 -17.98 -4.51
N GLU A 367 7.64 -18.27 -5.65
CA GLU A 367 7.59 -17.41 -6.84
C GLU A 367 6.15 -17.24 -7.36
N ASN A 368 5.37 -18.31 -7.37
CA ASN A 368 3.95 -18.26 -7.73
C ASN A 368 3.12 -17.42 -6.75
N LYS A 369 3.34 -17.60 -5.43
CA LYS A 369 2.69 -16.79 -4.38
C LYS A 369 3.03 -15.31 -4.51
N LEU A 370 4.29 -14.99 -4.80
CA LEU A 370 4.75 -13.61 -5.00
C LEU A 370 4.06 -12.98 -6.22
N ARG A 371 4.00 -13.70 -7.34
CA ARG A 371 3.27 -13.26 -8.54
C ARG A 371 1.78 -13.05 -8.29
N GLN A 372 1.16 -13.91 -7.48
CA GLN A 372 -0.25 -13.76 -7.07
C GLN A 372 -0.45 -12.50 -6.22
N TYR A 373 0.42 -12.28 -5.23
CA TYR A 373 0.37 -11.09 -4.38
C TYR A 373 0.55 -9.80 -5.18
N GLU A 374 1.49 -9.77 -6.13
CA GLU A 374 1.67 -8.62 -7.03
C GLU A 374 0.43 -8.33 -7.88
N ALA A 375 -0.22 -9.38 -8.42
CA ALA A 375 -1.44 -9.22 -9.21
C ALA A 375 -2.63 -8.75 -8.36
N GLU A 376 -2.75 -9.22 -7.12
CA GLU A 376 -3.80 -8.79 -6.19
C GLU A 376 -3.59 -7.34 -5.74
N LYS A 377 -2.34 -6.97 -5.42
CA LYS A 377 -1.96 -5.60 -5.10
C LYS A 377 -2.33 -4.64 -6.23
N LEU A 378 -2.01 -5.00 -7.47
CA LEU A 378 -2.32 -4.16 -8.64
C LEU A 378 -3.84 -3.99 -8.85
N LYS A 379 -4.63 -5.05 -8.65
CA LYS A 379 -6.11 -4.96 -8.68
C LYS A 379 -6.66 -4.04 -7.58
N GLN A 380 -6.07 -4.10 -6.39
CA GLN A 380 -6.48 -3.25 -5.27
C GLN A 380 -6.13 -1.77 -5.54
N GLU A 381 -4.96 -1.50 -6.10
CA GLU A 381 -4.56 -0.16 -6.54
C GLU A 381 -5.49 0.40 -7.63
N GLU A 382 -5.86 -0.43 -8.62
CA GLU A 382 -6.84 -0.05 -9.66
C GLU A 382 -8.22 0.24 -9.06
N LEU A 383 -8.70 -0.60 -8.13
CA LEU A 383 -9.96 -0.37 -7.43
C LEU A 383 -9.94 0.95 -6.64
N HIS A 384 -8.87 1.22 -5.88
CA HIS A 384 -8.73 2.48 -5.16
C HIS A 384 -8.68 3.70 -6.10
N ALA A 385 -7.97 3.60 -7.22
CA ALA A 385 -7.92 4.67 -8.22
C ALA A 385 -9.32 4.96 -8.81
N THR A 386 -10.11 3.92 -9.11
CA THR A 386 -11.49 4.09 -9.61
C THR A 386 -12.39 4.73 -8.55
N GLN A 387 -12.31 4.30 -7.29
CA GLN A 387 -13.09 4.90 -6.19
C GLN A 387 -12.73 6.37 -5.98
N GLN A 388 -11.43 6.70 -5.99
CA GLN A 388 -10.95 8.07 -5.86
C GLN A 388 -11.48 8.95 -7.00
N MET A 389 -11.47 8.44 -8.23
CA MET A 389 -12.02 9.16 -9.39
C MET A 389 -13.52 9.42 -9.21
N THR A 390 -14.30 8.41 -8.80
CA THR A 390 -15.76 8.58 -8.59
C THR A 390 -16.09 9.60 -7.50
N LEU A 391 -15.36 9.58 -6.38
CA LEU A 391 -15.57 10.56 -5.29
C LEU A 391 -15.15 11.96 -5.73
N GLN A 392 -14.08 12.08 -6.52
CA GLN A 392 -13.64 13.37 -7.05
C GLN A 392 -14.69 13.96 -8.01
N ASP A 393 -15.31 13.12 -8.86
CA ASP A 393 -16.38 13.54 -9.75
C ASP A 393 -17.64 13.98 -8.97
N GLU A 394 -18.01 13.28 -7.91
CA GLU A 394 -19.13 13.66 -7.02
C GLU A 394 -18.85 14.99 -6.31
N VAL A 395 -17.65 15.19 -5.77
CA VAL A 395 -17.23 16.45 -5.15
C VAL A 395 -17.30 17.60 -6.15
N ASN A 396 -16.85 17.38 -7.39
CA ASN A 396 -16.92 18.40 -8.44
C ASN A 396 -18.38 18.74 -8.79
N SER A 397 -19.25 17.74 -8.92
CA SER A 397 -20.68 17.96 -9.18
C SER A 397 -21.39 18.71 -8.05
N LEU A 398 -21.11 18.37 -6.80
CA LEU A 398 -21.67 19.07 -5.64
C LEU A 398 -21.17 20.52 -5.55
N ARG A 399 -19.90 20.76 -5.87
CA ARG A 399 -19.34 22.12 -5.94
C ARG A 399 -20.07 22.97 -6.98
N GLU A 400 -20.32 22.43 -8.17
CA GLU A 400 -21.10 23.13 -9.20
C GLU A 400 -22.54 23.42 -8.75
N GLU A 401 -23.20 22.49 -8.05
CA GLU A 401 -24.54 22.71 -7.51
C GLU A 401 -24.55 23.82 -6.45
N VAL A 402 -23.54 23.86 -5.57
CA VAL A 402 -23.38 24.92 -4.57
C VAL A 402 -23.18 26.28 -5.23
N ASP A 403 -22.35 26.37 -6.27
CA ASP A 403 -22.11 27.61 -7.01
C ASP A 403 -23.41 28.10 -7.69
N GLN A 404 -24.20 27.21 -8.29
CA GLN A 404 -25.50 27.55 -8.86
C GLN A 404 -26.50 28.04 -7.80
N LYS A 405 -26.56 27.38 -6.63
CA LYS A 405 -27.41 27.81 -5.52
C LYS A 405 -26.97 29.17 -4.99
N MET A 406 -25.67 29.42 -4.89
CA MET A 406 -25.12 30.72 -4.48
C MET A 406 -25.61 31.84 -5.41
N HIS A 407 -25.49 31.66 -6.73
CA HIS A 407 -25.99 32.65 -7.70
C HIS A 407 -27.51 32.87 -7.60
N THR A 408 -28.27 31.82 -7.30
CA THR A 408 -29.72 31.93 -7.09
C THR A 408 -30.04 32.73 -5.83
N ILE A 409 -29.33 32.48 -4.73
CA ILE A 409 -29.45 33.23 -3.47
C ILE A 409 -29.09 34.70 -3.69
N GLU A 410 -28.01 35.00 -4.40
CA GLU A 410 -27.62 36.38 -4.77
C GLU A 410 -28.71 37.09 -5.59
N ALA A 411 -29.37 36.38 -6.51
CA ALA A 411 -30.48 36.94 -7.29
C ALA A 411 -31.71 37.22 -6.41
N VAL A 412 -32.05 36.32 -5.48
CA VAL A 412 -33.16 36.51 -4.52
C VAL A 412 -32.85 37.66 -3.57
N ASN A 413 -31.63 37.76 -3.04
CA ASN A 413 -31.22 38.85 -2.16
C ASN A 413 -31.29 40.21 -2.86
N ARG A 414 -30.92 40.29 -4.14
CA ARG A 414 -31.13 41.51 -4.94
C ARG A 414 -32.60 41.89 -5.04
N LYS A 415 -33.49 40.93 -5.31
CA LYS A 415 -34.95 41.18 -5.36
C LYS A 415 -35.50 41.63 -4.00
N LEU A 416 -35.07 41.00 -2.91
CA LEU A 416 -35.46 41.38 -1.55
C LEU A 416 -35.01 42.82 -1.24
N GLY A 417 -33.80 43.19 -1.67
CA GLY A 417 -33.31 44.58 -1.59
C GLY A 417 -34.23 45.56 -2.33
N THR A 418 -34.67 45.22 -3.55
CA THR A 418 -35.64 46.04 -4.31
C THR A 418 -36.97 46.20 -3.57
N VAL A 419 -37.54 45.10 -3.06
CA VAL A 419 -38.82 45.13 -2.30
C VAL A 419 -38.69 45.95 -1.01
N THR A 420 -37.53 45.89 -0.35
CA THR A 420 -37.27 46.68 0.87
C THR A 420 -37.31 48.17 0.56
N ILE A 421 -36.68 48.60 -0.53
CA ILE A 421 -36.70 50.00 -0.99
C ILE A 421 -38.14 50.44 -1.35
N GLU A 422 -38.91 49.59 -2.04
CA GLU A 422 -40.31 49.88 -2.38
C GLU A 422 -41.19 50.02 -1.12
N ARG A 423 -41.00 49.16 -0.12
CA ARG A 423 -41.69 49.26 1.18
C ARG A 423 -41.38 50.60 1.84
N ASP A 424 -40.10 50.97 1.92
CA ASP A 424 -39.68 52.21 2.59
C ASP A 424 -40.24 53.46 1.86
N ASP A 425 -40.34 53.43 0.53
CA ASP A 425 -41.00 54.49 -0.26
C ASP A 425 -42.52 54.57 0.02
N LEU A 426 -43.19 53.42 0.18
CA LEU A 426 -44.61 53.38 0.56
C LEU A 426 -44.83 53.88 1.99
N ASP A 427 -43.98 53.49 2.95
CA ASP A 427 -44.05 53.95 4.33
C ASP A 427 -43.89 55.49 4.40
N ALA A 428 -42.94 56.06 3.65
CA ALA A 428 -42.78 57.51 3.54
C ALA A 428 -44.02 58.21 2.95
N LYS A 429 -44.72 57.59 1.99
CA LYS A 429 -45.99 58.09 1.44
C LYS A 429 -47.11 58.03 2.47
N ILE A 430 -47.19 56.96 3.26
CA ILE A 430 -48.17 56.80 4.34
C ILE A 430 -47.98 57.90 5.38
N ASP A 431 -46.75 58.15 5.84
CA ASP A 431 -46.46 59.19 6.82
C ASP A 431 -46.84 60.60 6.32
N ASN A 432 -46.57 60.89 5.05
CA ASN A 432 -47.00 62.14 4.41
C ASN A 432 -48.54 62.29 4.39
N LEU A 433 -49.26 61.24 4.01
CA LEU A 433 -50.72 61.25 4.02
C LEU A 433 -51.28 61.39 5.44
N LYS A 434 -50.70 60.70 6.41
CA LYS A 434 -51.06 60.81 7.83
C LYS A 434 -50.88 62.25 8.33
N ALA A 435 -49.76 62.89 8.02
CA ALA A 435 -49.51 64.29 8.34
C ALA A 435 -50.54 65.24 7.69
N LYS A 436 -50.91 65.00 6.42
CA LYS A 436 -51.97 65.76 5.72
C LYS A 436 -53.34 65.59 6.36
N ILE A 437 -53.68 64.37 6.80
CA ILE A 437 -54.93 64.08 7.53
C ILE A 437 -54.93 64.85 8.85
N CYS A 438 -53.90 64.73 9.68
CA CYS A 438 -53.80 65.46 10.94
C CYS A 438 -53.90 66.98 10.75
N SER A 439 -53.28 67.53 9.69
CA SER A 439 -53.40 68.96 9.34
C SER A 439 -54.84 69.35 8.97
N ARG A 440 -55.56 68.50 8.23
CA ARG A 440 -56.97 68.73 7.89
C ARG A 440 -57.87 68.62 9.12
N ASP A 441 -57.65 67.63 9.97
CA ASP A 441 -58.41 67.44 11.21
C ASP A 441 -58.24 68.65 12.15
N ALA A 442 -57.02 69.18 12.26
CA ALA A 442 -56.77 70.42 13.00
C ALA A 442 -57.53 71.62 12.43
N LYS A 443 -57.67 71.74 11.09
CA LYS A 443 -58.50 72.78 10.46
C LYS A 443 -59.98 72.57 10.68
N ILE A 444 -60.46 71.32 10.65
CA ILE A 444 -61.85 70.97 10.93
C ILE A 444 -62.19 71.31 12.37
N LEU A 445 -61.31 71.01 13.33
CA LEU A 445 -61.49 71.34 14.74
C LEU A 445 -61.65 72.86 14.94
N LYS A 446 -60.75 73.66 14.37
CA LYS A 446 -60.86 75.14 14.41
C LYS A 446 -62.17 75.65 13.83
N LYS A 447 -62.63 75.08 12.70
CA LYS A 447 -63.93 75.45 12.11
C LYS A 447 -65.10 75.05 13.00
N ARG A 448 -65.03 73.89 13.66
CA ARG A 448 -66.05 73.41 14.60
C ARG A 448 -66.14 74.32 15.82
N GLU A 449 -65.02 74.74 16.38
CA GLU A 449 -64.94 75.71 17.49
C GLU A 449 -65.58 77.04 17.08
N TYR A 450 -65.24 77.59 15.92
CA TYR A 450 -65.85 78.80 15.38
C TYR A 450 -67.38 78.67 15.19
N ILE A 451 -67.84 77.54 14.67
CA ILE A 451 -69.29 77.25 14.53
C ILE A 451 -69.94 77.19 15.92
N HIS A 452 -69.28 76.58 16.91
CA HIS A 452 -69.81 76.50 18.28
C HIS A 452 -69.92 77.90 18.91
N GLU A 453 -68.90 78.74 18.75
CA GLU A 453 -68.88 80.11 19.27
C GLU A 453 -69.97 80.98 18.62
N THR A 454 -70.09 80.94 17.30
CA THR A 454 -71.14 81.69 16.59
C THR A 454 -72.55 81.21 16.96
N ASN A 455 -72.76 79.91 17.12
CA ASN A 455 -74.04 79.37 17.60
C ASN A 455 -74.34 79.79 19.05
N ALA A 456 -73.33 79.86 19.93
CA ALA A 456 -73.53 80.35 21.30
C ALA A 456 -73.96 81.82 21.30
N SER A 457 -73.28 82.66 20.52
CA SER A 457 -73.65 84.07 20.32
C SER A 457 -75.06 84.23 19.74
N LEU A 458 -75.44 83.40 18.76
CA LEU A 458 -76.80 83.39 18.21
C LEU A 458 -77.84 83.05 19.28
N ARG A 459 -77.59 82.02 20.12
CA ARG A 459 -78.51 81.67 21.22
C ARG A 459 -78.69 82.83 22.20
N THR A 460 -77.61 83.51 22.57
CA THR A 460 -77.67 84.70 23.45
C THR A 460 -78.51 85.81 22.81
N LEU A 461 -78.25 86.12 21.53
CA LEU A 461 -79.01 87.14 20.80
C LEU A 461 -80.49 86.80 20.68
N VAL A 462 -80.85 85.52 20.49
CA VAL A 462 -82.25 85.08 20.48
C VAL A 462 -82.91 85.32 21.83
N VAL A 463 -82.24 85.00 22.94
CA VAL A 463 -82.76 85.29 24.29
C VAL A 463 -82.92 86.79 24.53
N GLU A 464 -81.95 87.61 24.09
CA GLU A 464 -82.04 89.07 24.15
C GLU A 464 -83.22 89.61 23.32
N TYR A 465 -83.41 89.08 22.11
CA TYR A 465 -84.52 89.43 21.23
C TYR A 465 -85.88 89.05 21.84
N GLU A 466 -86.02 87.84 22.39
CA GLU A 466 -87.23 87.38 23.10
C GLU A 466 -87.53 88.26 24.31
N SER A 467 -86.51 88.66 25.08
CA SER A 467 -86.66 89.60 26.20
C SER A 467 -87.12 90.99 25.73
N ALA A 468 -86.54 91.52 24.65
CA ALA A 468 -86.94 92.80 24.08
C ALA A 468 -88.37 92.76 23.53
N LEU A 469 -88.76 91.66 22.88
CA LEU A 469 -90.12 91.44 22.41
C LEU A 469 -91.14 91.45 23.56
N ASN A 470 -90.82 90.77 24.67
CA ASN A 470 -91.64 90.80 25.88
C ASN A 470 -91.79 92.22 26.45
N GLU A 471 -90.73 93.05 26.41
CA GLU A 471 -90.84 94.45 26.82
C GLU A 471 -91.66 95.30 25.85
N VAL A 472 -91.57 95.05 24.54
CA VAL A 472 -92.45 95.68 23.54
C VAL A 472 -93.90 95.33 23.82
N ASP A 473 -94.21 94.07 24.13
CA ASP A 473 -95.57 93.64 24.48
C ASP A 473 -96.07 94.32 25.77
N LYS A 474 -95.23 94.46 26.81
CA LYS A 474 -95.57 95.23 28.02
C LYS A 474 -95.81 96.71 27.71
N LEU A 475 -94.96 97.34 26.90
CA LEU A 475 -95.13 98.73 26.48
C LEU A 475 -96.40 98.91 25.67
N LYS A 476 -96.73 97.96 24.78
CA LYS A 476 -97.97 97.97 24.00
C LYS A 476 -99.20 97.92 24.89
N LEU A 477 -99.22 97.05 25.91
CA LEU A 477 -100.27 97.03 26.94
C LEU A 477 -100.36 98.37 27.68
N ARG A 478 -99.22 98.99 28.02
CA ARG A 478 -99.19 100.30 28.69
C ARG A 478 -99.70 101.42 27.81
N VAL A 479 -99.37 101.42 26.52
CA VAL A 479 -99.92 102.36 25.54
C VAL A 479 -101.43 102.20 25.45
N GLU A 480 -101.94 100.97 25.35
CA GLU A 480 -103.38 100.70 25.30
C GLU A 480 -104.11 101.19 26.57
N GLU A 481 -103.49 101.03 27.74
CA GLU A 481 -104.00 101.57 29.01
C GLU A 481 -104.01 103.11 29.02
N LEU A 482 -102.93 103.75 28.55
CA LEU A 482 -102.85 105.20 28.44
C LEU A 482 -103.84 105.76 27.43
N GLU A 483 -104.07 105.10 26.29
CA GLU A 483 -105.10 105.47 25.32
C GLU A 483 -106.51 105.43 25.93
N LYS A 484 -106.81 104.40 26.73
CA LYS A 484 -108.07 104.31 27.50
C LYS A 484 -108.21 105.45 28.51
N GLU A 485 -107.11 105.83 29.17
CA GLU A 485 -107.11 106.95 30.12
C GLU A 485 -107.26 108.31 29.41
N VAL A 486 -106.61 108.51 28.25
CA VAL A 486 -106.77 109.73 27.44
C VAL A 486 -108.21 109.85 26.93
N THR A 487 -108.83 108.77 26.46
CA THR A 487 -110.23 108.78 26.03
C THR A 487 -111.18 109.10 27.19
N ARG A 488 -110.92 108.56 28.39
CA ARG A 488 -111.65 108.93 29.62
C ARG A 488 -111.51 110.41 29.94
N GLN A 489 -110.29 110.96 29.94
CA GLN A 489 -110.04 112.38 30.20
C GLN A 489 -110.70 113.28 29.16
N ASN A 490 -110.63 112.91 27.88
CA ASN A 490 -111.33 113.63 26.81
C ASN A 490 -112.85 113.64 27.01
N GLY A 491 -113.43 112.54 27.51
CA GLY A 491 -114.83 112.49 27.95
C GLY A 491 -115.13 113.53 29.03
N VAL A 492 -114.33 113.55 30.11
CA VAL A 492 -114.47 114.54 31.21
C VAL A 492 -114.30 115.98 30.70
N ILE A 493 -113.34 116.25 29.82
CA ILE A 493 -113.14 117.58 29.23
C ILE A 493 -114.35 117.97 28.38
N SER A 494 -114.91 117.04 27.60
CA SER A 494 -116.12 117.27 26.81
C SER A 494 -117.32 117.59 27.71
N ASP A 495 -117.51 116.84 28.80
CA ASP A 495 -118.58 117.07 29.77
C ASP A 495 -118.45 118.45 30.42
N VAL A 496 -117.25 118.81 30.92
CA VAL A 496 -116.99 120.13 31.51
C VAL A 496 -117.12 121.26 30.48
N ALA A 497 -116.71 121.03 29.24
CA ALA A 497 -116.92 121.99 28.16
C ALA A 497 -118.41 122.19 27.88
N GLU A 498 -119.21 121.13 27.95
CA GLU A 498 -120.65 121.20 27.77
C GLU A 498 -121.36 121.85 28.96
N GLU A 499 -120.92 121.58 30.19
CA GLU A 499 -121.35 122.31 31.40
C GLU A 499 -121.04 123.81 31.28
N LYS A 500 -119.85 124.17 30.80
CA LYS A 500 -119.49 125.57 30.53
C LYS A 500 -120.37 126.19 29.45
N LYS A 501 -120.68 125.47 28.37
CA LYS A 501 -121.63 125.96 27.35
C LYS A 501 -123.02 126.15 27.93
N GLU A 502 -123.51 125.23 28.78
CA GLU A 502 -124.80 125.38 29.42
C GLU A 502 -124.80 126.55 30.40
N ALA A 503 -123.71 126.76 31.16
CA ALA A 503 -123.55 127.94 32.00
C ALA A 503 -123.60 129.24 31.17
N ILE A 504 -122.93 129.29 30.01
CA ILE A 504 -123.02 130.41 29.06
C ILE A 504 -124.45 130.58 28.54
N ARG A 505 -125.17 129.48 28.27
CA ARG A 505 -126.55 129.49 27.79
C ARG A 505 -127.50 130.07 28.86
N GLN A 506 -127.33 129.66 30.12
CA GLN A 506 -128.06 130.20 31.27
C GLN A 506 -127.77 131.70 31.49
N LEU A 507 -126.49 132.10 31.42
CA LEU A 507 -126.09 133.50 31.49
C LEU A 507 -126.71 134.33 30.36
N SER A 508 -126.68 133.83 29.13
CA SER A 508 -127.29 134.50 27.97
C SER A 508 -128.79 134.69 28.16
N TYR A 509 -129.49 133.68 28.70
CA TYR A 509 -130.92 133.78 29.03
C TYR A 509 -131.19 134.86 30.09
N SER A 510 -130.36 134.93 31.14
CA SER A 510 -130.48 135.97 32.17
C SER A 510 -130.19 137.37 31.63
N LEU A 511 -129.22 137.51 30.72
CA LEU A 511 -128.89 138.78 30.08
C LEU A 511 -130.05 139.27 29.21
N GLU A 512 -130.68 138.38 28.43
CA GLU A 512 -131.85 138.68 27.62
C GLU A 512 -133.03 139.15 28.48
N HIS A 513 -133.24 138.51 29.64
CA HIS A 513 -134.24 138.92 30.61
C HIS A 513 -133.99 140.34 31.16
N TYR A 514 -132.74 140.68 31.51
CA TYR A 514 -132.40 142.05 31.93
C TYR A 514 -132.56 143.07 30.80
N LYS A 515 -132.20 142.70 29.57
CA LYS A 515 -132.35 143.56 28.38
C LYS A 515 -133.81 143.84 28.08
N SER A 516 -134.66 142.82 28.19
CA SER A 516 -136.11 142.94 28.04
C SER A 516 -136.72 143.90 29.10
N ARG A 517 -136.33 143.77 30.37
CA ARG A 517 -136.73 144.73 31.42
C ARG A 517 -136.21 146.15 31.23
N TYR A 518 -135.01 146.32 30.69
CA TYR A 518 -134.49 147.64 30.35
C TYR A 518 -135.33 148.31 29.25
N TYR A 519 -135.77 147.57 28.23
CA TYR A 519 -136.68 148.10 27.21
C TYR A 519 -138.07 148.46 27.77
N GLU A 520 -138.60 147.69 28.72
CA GLU A 520 -139.85 148.05 29.43
C GLU A 520 -139.71 149.37 30.22
N LEU A 521 -138.56 149.58 30.88
CA LEU A 521 -138.27 150.83 31.61
C LEU A 521 -138.10 152.03 30.67
N LEU A 522 -137.47 151.82 29.51
CA LEU A 522 -137.30 152.85 28.47
C LEU A 522 -138.64 153.26 27.86
N GLN A 523 -139.55 152.30 27.68
CA GLN A 523 -140.91 152.56 27.20
C GLN A 523 -141.72 153.37 28.22
N ALA A 524 -141.63 153.03 29.50
CA ALA A 524 -142.26 153.80 30.58
C ALA A 524 -141.71 155.23 30.72
N PHE A 525 -140.44 155.46 30.38
CA PHE A 525 -139.82 156.79 30.41
C PHE A 525 -140.29 157.68 29.25
N ASN A 526 -140.47 157.09 28.05
CA ASN A 526 -140.98 157.82 26.88
C ASN A 526 -142.47 158.21 27.03
N ASP A 527 -143.27 157.40 27.72
CA ASP A 527 -144.68 157.72 27.99
C ASP A 527 -144.84 158.86 29.03
N LEU A 528 -143.86 159.06 29.92
CA LEU A 528 -143.82 160.16 30.90
C LEU A 528 -143.41 161.51 30.27
N GLN A 529 -142.65 161.49 29.17
CA GLN A 529 -142.19 162.71 28.49
C GLN A 529 -143.26 163.33 27.57
N ALA A 530 -144.28 162.56 27.17
CA ALA A 530 -145.39 163.03 26.36
C ALA A 530 -146.47 163.82 27.14
N LEU A 531 -146.45 163.83 28.47
CA LEU A 531 -147.47 164.47 29.32
C LEU A 531 -147.12 165.88 29.83
N ALA A 532 -145.91 166.39 29.58
CA ALA A 532 -145.34 167.57 30.26
C ALA A 532 -145.13 168.84 29.39
N ALA A 533 -145.79 169.00 28.23
CA ALA A 533 -145.67 170.22 27.40
C ALA A 533 -147.01 170.77 26.84
N VAL A 534 -148.11 170.60 27.59
CA VAL A 534 -149.42 171.30 27.39
C VAL A 534 -149.69 172.33 28.51
N PHE A 535 -148.67 172.73 29.28
CA PHE A 535 -148.75 173.89 30.19
C PHE A 535 -147.45 174.70 30.20
#